data_AF-A0A2T2VE20-F1
#
_entry.id   AF-A0A2T2VE20-F1
#
_cell.length_a   1.000
_cell.length_b   1.000
_cell.length_c   1.000
_cell.angle_alpha   90.00
_cell.angle_beta   90.00
_cell.angle_gamma   90.00
#
_symmetry.space_group_name_H-M   'P 1'
#
loop_
_entity.id
_entity.type
_entity.pdbx_description
1 polymer ?
#
loop_
_entity_poly.entity_id
_entity_poly.type
_entity_poly.pdbx_seq_one_letter_code
_entity_poly.pdbx_strand_id
1 'polypeptide(L)'
;MSIQSDDRESLIKYRLEQADETILDVELLIENERLRSAVNRIYYGIFYSLLALGLAYRFKTSKHGQLIGWFNKNFIQEGVIDSKYGKIINKAFNRRTKGDYDA
;
A
#
# COMPACT_ATOMS: atom_id res chain seq x y z
N MET A 1 -25.32 7.40 -1.69
CA MET A 1 -25.00 7.12 -0.28
C MET A 1 -23.81 7.95 0.13
N SER A 2 -24.09 9.00 0.91
CA SER A 2 -23.11 9.87 1.55
C SER A 2 -22.35 9.02 2.57
N ILE A 3 -21.06 8.77 2.37
CA ILE A 3 -20.20 8.30 3.46
C ILE A 3 -20.18 9.45 4.46
N GLN A 4 -20.89 9.29 5.59
CA GLN A 4 -20.83 10.23 6.70
C GLN A 4 -19.36 10.33 7.13
N SER A 5 -18.88 11.51 7.50
CA SER A 5 -17.47 11.78 7.81
C SER A 5 -16.81 10.70 8.69
N ASP A 6 -17.59 10.19 9.64
CA ASP A 6 -17.18 9.25 10.68
C ASP A 6 -16.89 7.86 10.11
N ASP A 7 -17.61 7.44 9.06
CA ASP A 7 -17.36 6.19 8.36
C ASP A 7 -16.03 6.24 7.59
N ARG A 8 -15.67 7.41 7.05
CA ARG A 8 -14.43 7.57 6.29
C ARG A 8 -13.22 7.56 7.21
N GLU A 9 -13.28 8.26 8.33
CA GLU A 9 -12.20 8.28 9.32
C GLU A 9 -11.98 6.89 9.92
N SER A 10 -13.07 6.19 10.27
CA SER A 10 -13.02 4.81 10.72
C SER A 10 -12.39 3.88 9.68
N LEU A 11 -12.74 4.06 8.40
CA LEU A 11 -12.14 3.27 7.32
C LEU A 11 -10.66 3.60 7.11
N ILE A 12 -10.25 4.86 7.23
CA ILE A 12 -8.83 5.27 7.17
C ILE A 12 -8.05 4.58 8.28
N LYS A 13 -8.55 4.66 9.52
CA LYS A 13 -7.93 4.03 10.68
C LYS A 13 -7.80 2.52 10.48
N TYR A 14 -8.88 1.87 10.05
CA TYR A 14 -8.88 0.44 9.74
C TYR A 14 -7.85 0.07 8.66
N ARG A 15 -7.66 0.89 7.62
CA ARG A 15 -6.62 0.65 6.61
C ARG A 15 -5.20 0.78 7.18
N LEU A 16 -4.98 1.71 8.11
CA LEU A 16 -3.70 1.84 8.78
C LEU A 16 -3.44 0.65 9.72
N GLU A 17 -4.44 0.21 10.48
CA GLU A 17 -4.36 -1.01 11.31
C GLU A 17 -3.99 -2.23 10.46
N GLN A 18 -4.62 -2.40 9.30
CA GLN A 18 -4.27 -3.47 8.34
C GLN A 18 -2.84 -3.35 7.81
N ALA A 19 -2.34 -2.12 7.62
CA ALA A 19 -0.96 -1.90 7.21
C ALA A 19 0.03 -2.33 8.31
N ASP A 20 -0.25 -1.95 9.56
CA ASP A 20 0.58 -2.27 10.72
C ASP A 20 0.61 -3.79 10.97
N GLU A 21 -0.55 -4.44 11.03
CA GLU A 21 -0.66 -5.91 11.18
C GLU A 21 0.09 -6.65 10.08
N THR A 22 -0.07 -6.21 8.82
CA THR A 22 0.60 -6.82 7.68
C THR A 22 2.13 -6.70 7.75
N ILE A 23 2.66 -5.60 8.30
CA ILE A 23 4.10 -5.39 8.43
C ILE A 23 4.67 -6.21 9.60
N LEU A 24 3.92 -6.41 10.68
CA LEU A 24 4.35 -7.28 11.79
C LEU A 24 4.58 -8.73 11.31
N ASP A 25 3.77 -9.22 10.36
CA ASP A 25 3.95 -10.55 9.76
C ASP A 25 5.30 -10.69 9.02
N VAL A 26 5.91 -9.59 8.56
CA VAL A 26 7.10 -9.63 7.70
C VAL A 26 8.31 -10.22 8.42
N GLU A 27 8.52 -9.86 9.68
CA GLU A 27 9.65 -10.34 10.47
C GLU A 27 9.58 -11.86 10.63
N LEU A 28 8.43 -12.39 11.06
CA LEU A 28 8.19 -13.82 11.20
C LEU A 28 8.41 -14.57 9.87
N LEU A 29 7.95 -13.99 8.75
CA LEU A 29 8.11 -14.61 7.44
C LEU A 29 9.57 -14.63 6.98
N ILE A 30 10.36 -13.61 7.32
CA ILE A 30 11.79 -13.56 7.02
C ILE A 30 12.53 -14.60 7.87
N GLU A 31 12.26 -14.67 9.17
CA GLU A 31 12.86 -15.63 10.10
C GLU A 31 12.61 -17.09 9.68
N ASN A 32 11.46 -17.36 9.08
CA ASN A 32 11.08 -18.69 8.58
C ASN A 32 11.43 -18.91 7.10
N GLU A 33 12.32 -18.09 6.52
CA GLU A 33 12.77 -18.17 5.12
C GLU A 33 11.63 -18.12 4.08
N ARG A 34 10.45 -17.61 4.45
CA ARG A 34 9.28 -17.44 3.58
C ARG A 34 9.36 -16.13 2.82
N LEU A 35 10.46 -15.92 2.11
CA LEU A 35 10.80 -14.63 1.48
C LEU A 35 9.79 -14.15 0.44
N ARG A 36 9.19 -15.07 -0.33
CA ARG A 36 8.12 -14.72 -1.31
C ARG A 36 6.91 -14.13 -0.59
N SER A 37 6.48 -14.75 0.51
CA SER A 37 5.38 -14.28 1.35
C SER A 37 5.74 -12.97 2.05
N ALA A 38 6.98 -12.81 2.52
CA ALA A 38 7.44 -11.55 3.12
C ALA A 38 7.36 -10.37 2.13
N VAL A 39 7.81 -10.56 0.89
CA VAL A 39 7.68 -9.55 -0.19
C VAL A 39 6.22 -9.19 -0.46
N ASN A 40 5.34 -10.20 -0.45
CA ASN A 40 3.91 -9.97 -0.59
C ASN A 40 3.35 -9.09 0.54
N ARG A 41 3.65 -9.43 1.80
CA ARG A 41 3.25 -8.63 2.96
C ARG A 41 3.80 -7.21 2.94
N ILE A 42 5.08 -7.02 2.65
CA ILE A 42 5.69 -5.68 2.48
C ILE A 42 4.88 -4.84 1.49
N TYR A 43 4.52 -5.41 0.34
CA TYR A 43 3.73 -4.69 -0.64
C TYR A 43 2.31 -4.37 -0.13
N TYR A 44 1.64 -5.30 0.54
CA TYR A 44 0.29 -5.06 1.05
C TYR A 44 0.26 -4.01 2.18
N GLY A 45 1.28 -3.96 3.05
CA GLY A 45 1.39 -2.89 4.06
C GLY A 45 1.48 -1.51 3.40
N ILE A 46 2.27 -1.39 2.34
CA ILE A 46 2.33 -0.18 1.50
C ILE A 46 0.97 0.09 0.85
N PHE A 47 0.33 -0.92 0.27
CA PHE A 47 -0.94 -0.77 -0.44
C PHE A 47 -2.06 -0.28 0.48
N TYR A 48 -2.17 -0.82 1.70
CA TYR A 48 -3.14 -0.37 2.69
C TYR A 48 -2.87 1.07 3.14
N SER A 49 -1.61 1.45 3.32
CA SER A 49 -1.22 2.84 3.59
C SER A 49 -1.65 3.78 2.46
N LEU A 50 -1.46 3.38 1.20
CA LEU A 50 -1.92 4.15 0.04
C LEU A 50 -3.44 4.23 -0.06
N LEU A 51 -4.17 3.18 0.34
CA LEU A 51 -5.64 3.20 0.40
C LEU A 51 -6.14 4.20 1.46
N ALA A 52 -5.51 4.22 2.64
CA ALA A 52 -5.79 5.20 3.69
C ALA A 52 -5.58 6.63 3.18
N LEU A 53 -4.45 6.89 2.50
CA LEU A 53 -4.16 8.19 1.88
C LEU A 53 -5.17 8.54 0.79
N GLY A 54 -5.52 7.59 -0.08
CA GLY A 54 -6.57 7.76 -1.10
C GLY A 54 -7.89 8.21 -0.49
N LEU A 55 -8.33 7.53 0.57
CA LEU A 55 -9.55 7.87 1.31
C LEU A 55 -9.49 9.28 1.88
N ALA A 56 -8.37 9.69 2.48
CA ALA A 56 -8.18 11.05 3.01
C ALA A 56 -8.36 12.12 1.92
N TYR A 57 -7.93 11.84 0.69
CA TYR A 57 -8.07 12.71 -0.48
C TYR A 57 -9.32 12.42 -1.33
N ARG A 58 -10.29 11.66 -0.79
CA ARG A 58 -11.54 11.26 -1.45
C ARG A 58 -11.34 10.51 -2.78
N PHE A 59 -10.16 9.95 -2.99
CA PHE A 59 -9.84 9.07 -4.11
C PHE A 59 -10.11 7.61 -3.73
N LYS A 60 -10.99 6.94 -4.49
CA LYS A 60 -11.37 5.54 -4.22
C LYS A 60 -11.03 4.65 -5.39
N THR A 61 -10.26 3.61 -5.11
CA THR A 61 -10.02 2.51 -6.04
C THR A 61 -9.60 1.27 -5.27
N SER A 62 -9.86 0.09 -5.82
CA SER A 62 -9.29 -1.18 -5.38
C SER A 62 -8.17 -1.66 -6.32
N LYS A 63 -7.91 -0.94 -7.41
CA LYS A 63 -6.95 -1.34 -8.45
C LYS A 63 -5.54 -0.83 -8.10
N HIS A 64 -4.61 -1.76 -7.90
CA HIS A 64 -3.21 -1.48 -7.56
C HIS A 64 -2.55 -0.43 -8.46
N GLY A 65 -2.55 -0.65 -9.78
CA GLY A 65 -1.92 0.27 -10.73
C GLY A 65 -2.56 1.66 -10.74
N GLN A 66 -3.87 1.75 -10.56
CA GLN A 66 -4.59 3.02 -10.52
C GLN A 66 -4.21 3.81 -9.25
N LEU A 67 -4.10 3.14 -8.10
CA LEU A 67 -3.71 3.76 -6.85
C LEU A 67 -2.26 4.27 -6.88
N ILE A 68 -1.34 3.45 -7.40
CA ILE A 68 0.08 3.82 -7.55
C ILE A 68 0.23 4.99 -8.53
N GLY A 69 -0.45 4.95 -9.66
CA GLY A 69 -0.44 6.03 -10.65
C GLY A 69 -0.97 7.34 -10.07
N TRP A 70 -2.08 7.28 -9.34
CA TRP A 70 -2.64 8.44 -8.63
C TRP A 70 -1.66 8.98 -7.58
N PHE A 71 -1.04 8.12 -6.77
CA PHE A 71 -0.05 8.54 -5.77
C PHE A 71 1.17 9.22 -6.42
N ASN A 72 1.74 8.62 -7.46
CA ASN A 72 2.90 9.17 -8.15
C ASN A 72 2.59 10.55 -8.75
N LYS A 73 1.41 10.71 -9.37
CA LYS A 73 0.98 11.97 -9.94
C LYS A 73 0.80 13.07 -8.89
N ASN A 74 0.10 12.78 -7.80
CA ASN A 74 -0.34 13.82 -6.87
C ASN A 74 0.66 14.14 -5.74
N PHE A 75 1.59 13.24 -5.43
CA PHE A 75 2.51 13.41 -4.31
C PHE A 75 3.98 13.38 -4.72
N ILE A 76 4.36 12.51 -5.66
CA ILE A 76 5.76 12.37 -6.07
C ILE A 76 6.14 13.42 -7.11
N GLN A 77 5.34 13.58 -8.17
CA GLN A 77 5.60 14.56 -9.23
C GLN A 77 5.47 16.00 -8.71
N GLU A 78 4.55 16.24 -7.77
CA GLU A 78 4.35 17.53 -7.12
C GLU A 78 5.40 17.82 -6.01
N GLY A 79 6.30 16.87 -5.73
CA GLY A 79 7.37 17.05 -4.72
C GLY A 79 6.90 17.07 -3.26
N VAL A 80 5.62 16.76 -3.00
CA VAL A 80 5.03 16.69 -1.65
C VAL A 80 5.65 15.55 -0.84
N ILE A 81 6.00 14.44 -1.51
CA ILE A 81 6.69 13.29 -0.93
C ILE A 81 7.94 13.00 -1.75
N ASP A 82 9.04 12.66 -1.04
CA ASP A 82 10.32 12.32 -1.66
C ASP A 82 10.17 11.18 -2.69
N SER A 83 10.75 11.39 -3.87
CA SER A 83 10.78 10.44 -4.98
C SER A 83 11.24 9.02 -4.61
N LYS A 84 12.04 8.87 -3.54
CA LYS A 84 12.45 7.56 -3.01
C LYS A 84 11.26 6.66 -2.68
N TYR A 85 10.17 7.22 -2.15
CA TYR A 85 8.98 6.45 -1.79
C TYR A 85 8.27 5.92 -3.04
N GLY A 86 8.17 6.72 -4.10
CA GLY A 86 7.69 6.26 -5.40
C GLY A 86 8.51 5.08 -5.95
N LYS A 87 9.84 5.14 -5.84
CA LYS A 87 10.73 4.04 -6.24
C LYS A 87 10.51 2.77 -5.39
N ILE A 88 10.38 2.91 -4.07
CA ILE A 88 10.10 1.80 -3.14
C ILE A 88 8.78 1.11 -3.50
N ILE A 89 7.70 1.88 -3.68
CA ILE A 89 6.37 1.36 -4.01
C ILE A 89 6.41 0.55 -5.31
N ASN A 90 6.97 1.13 -6.37
CA ASN A 90 7.05 0.45 -7.67
C ASN A 90 7.90 -0.83 -7.59
N LYS A 91 9.01 -0.79 -6.86
CA LYS A 91 9.87 -1.96 -6.66
C LYS A 91 9.15 -3.08 -5.90
N ALA A 92 8.44 -2.74 -4.81
CA ALA A 92 7.65 -3.70 -4.04
C ALA A 92 6.53 -4.31 -4.89
N PHE A 93 5.79 -3.49 -5.64
CA PHE A 93 4.73 -3.95 -6.53
C PHE A 93 5.24 -4.92 -7.60
N ASN A 94 6.33 -4.57 -8.27
CA ASN A 94 6.92 -5.42 -9.32
C ASN A 94 7.46 -6.73 -8.74
N ARG A 95 8.15 -6.69 -7.59
CA ARG A 95 8.66 -7.89 -6.92
C ARG A 95 7.55 -8.82 -6.46
N ARG A 96 6.46 -8.28 -5.92
CA ARG A 96 5.26 -9.05 -5.56
C ARG A 96 4.62 -9.68 -6.80
N THR A 97 4.44 -8.93 -7.88
CA THR A 97 3.88 -9.46 -9.13
C THR A 97 4.72 -10.59 -9.70
N LYS A 98 6.05 -10.40 -9.76
CA LYS A 98 6.96 -11.46 -10.18
C LYS A 98 6.89 -12.67 -9.25
N GLY A 99 6.90 -12.47 -7.94
CA GLY A 99 6.81 -13.55 -6.96
C GLY A 99 5.49 -14.32 -7.01
N ASP A 100 4.38 -13.67 -7.35
CA ASP A 100 3.05 -14.31 -7.35
C ASP A 100 2.70 -14.96 -8.70
N TYR A 101 3.29 -14.52 -9.82
CA TYR A 101 2.91 -14.97 -11.16
C TYR A 101 4.04 -15.57 -12.00
N ASP A 102 5.31 -15.27 -11.72
CA ASP A 102 6.44 -15.90 -12.41
C ASP A 102 6.92 -17.07 -11.54
N ALA A 103 6.39 -18.27 -11.86
CA ALA A 103 6.90 -19.55 -11.39
C ALA A 103 7.87 -20.13 -12.43
#